data_AF-A0A3P7IIE1-F1
#
_entry.id   AF-A0A3P7IIE1-F1
#
_cell.length_a   1.000
_cell.length_b   1.000
_cell.length_c   1.000
_cell.angle_alpha   90.00
_cell.angle_beta   90.00
_cell.angle_gamma   90.00
#
_symmetry.space_group_name_H-M   'P 1'
#
loop_
_entity.id
_entity.type
_entity.pdbx_description
1 polymer ?
#
loop_
_entity_poly.entity_id
_entity_poly.type
_entity_poly.pdbx_seq_one_letter_code
_entity_poly.pdbx_strand_id
1 'polypeptide(L)'
;MLACAAKRAPVQIIQKTPVRVLKRRSLLERPRTVHTMEMLPMDSHHFLLRLETQAGTYIKEFVHGDFGRTRPSLADLLGVANGEVDILDLDVDKVDYEWPLVKDTPIVFR
;
A
#
# COMPACT_ATOMS: atom_id res chain seq x y z
N MET A 1 -13.90 1.14 13.26
CA MET A 1 -13.80 1.03 11.78
C MET A 1 -12.43 0.52 11.33
N LEU A 2 -11.33 1.17 11.73
CA LEU A 2 -9.96 0.75 11.38
C LEU A 2 -9.68 -0.74 11.60
N ALA A 3 -9.94 -1.26 12.80
CA ALA A 3 -9.72 -2.68 13.12
C ALA A 3 -10.56 -3.65 12.26
N CYS A 4 -11.73 -3.22 11.76
CA CYS A 4 -12.55 -4.04 10.87
C CYS A 4 -11.97 -4.03 9.45
N ALA A 5 -11.50 -2.88 8.96
CA ALA A 5 -10.84 -2.77 7.66
C ALA A 5 -9.51 -3.54 7.63
N ALA A 6 -8.70 -3.46 8.69
CA ALA A 6 -7.45 -4.22 8.81
C ALA A 6 -7.67 -5.74 8.68
N LYS A 7 -8.74 -6.27 9.29
CA LYS A 7 -9.13 -7.69 9.21
C LYS A 7 -9.62 -8.15 7.82
N ARG A 8 -9.76 -7.25 6.85
CA ARG A 8 -10.08 -7.63 5.47
C ARG A 8 -8.86 -8.17 4.71
N ALA A 9 -7.65 -7.98 5.23
CA ALA A 9 -6.46 -8.61 4.68
C ALA A 9 -6.43 -10.12 5.02
N PRO A 10 -5.98 -11.00 4.10
CA PRO A 10 -5.48 -10.67 2.76
C PRO A 10 -6.60 -10.26 1.80
N VAL A 11 -6.36 -9.22 0.99
CA VAL A 11 -7.34 -8.70 0.03
C VAL A 11 -6.75 -8.60 -1.37
N GLN A 12 -7.51 -9.08 -2.36
CA GLN A 12 -7.18 -8.88 -3.77
C GLN A 12 -7.75 -7.56 -4.24
N ILE A 13 -6.93 -6.80 -4.95
CA ILE A 13 -7.30 -5.51 -5.54
C ILE A 13 -6.98 -5.50 -7.02
N ILE A 14 -7.75 -4.73 -7.79
CA ILE A 14 -7.47 -4.44 -9.20
C ILE A 14 -6.98 -3.00 -9.30
N GLN A 15 -5.74 -2.83 -9.76
CA GLN A 15 -5.15 -1.52 -10.02
C GLN A 15 -5.03 -1.29 -11.52
N LYS A 16 -5.74 -0.27 -12.04
CA LYS A 16 -5.39 0.30 -13.34
C LYS A 16 -4.05 1.01 -13.21
N THR A 17 -3.26 1.05 -14.29
CA THR A 17 -2.03 1.86 -14.33
C THR A 17 -2.31 3.27 -13.79
N PRO A 18 -1.64 3.73 -12.72
CA PRO A 18 -1.95 5.00 -12.09
C PRO A 18 -1.87 6.18 -13.05
N VAL A 19 -2.75 7.17 -12.88
CA VAL A 19 -2.79 8.37 -13.74
C VAL A 19 -1.40 9.01 -13.84
N ARG A 20 -0.72 9.19 -12.70
CA ARG A 20 0.60 9.85 -12.63
C ARG A 20 1.71 9.16 -13.43
N VAL A 21 1.56 7.86 -13.77
CA VAL A 21 2.57 7.11 -14.54
C VAL A 21 2.12 6.76 -15.95
N LEU A 22 0.91 7.16 -16.38
CA LEU A 22 0.37 6.81 -17.71
C LEU A 22 1.27 7.27 -18.87
N LYS A 23 2.00 8.39 -18.72
CA LYS A 23 2.95 8.86 -19.73
C LYS A 23 4.11 7.88 -19.98
N ARG A 24 4.42 7.00 -19.02
CA ARG A 24 5.59 6.11 -19.04
C ARG A 24 5.23 4.62 -19.06
N ARG A 25 3.97 4.26 -18.86
CA ARG A 25 3.52 2.88 -18.68
C ARG A 25 2.22 2.67 -19.44
N SER A 26 2.10 1.53 -20.12
CA SER A 26 0.87 1.15 -20.81
C SER A 26 -0.31 1.06 -19.83
N LEU A 27 -1.48 1.52 -20.27
CA LEU A 27 -2.73 1.43 -19.53
C LEU A 27 -3.17 -0.04 -19.45
N LEU A 28 -3.07 -0.64 -18.26
CA LEU A 28 -3.46 -2.02 -18.00
C LEU A 28 -4.09 -2.13 -16.62
N GLU A 29 -4.98 -3.11 -16.45
CA GLU A 29 -5.44 -3.55 -15.13
C GLU A 29 -4.53 -4.66 -14.63
N ARG A 30 -4.12 -4.57 -13.37
CA ARG A 30 -3.25 -5.55 -12.73
C ARG A 30 -3.89 -6.00 -11.42
N PRO A 31 -4.16 -7.30 -11.24
CA PRO A 31 -4.49 -7.82 -9.93
C PRO A 31 -3.27 -7.73 -9.02
N ARG A 32 -3.50 -7.32 -7.78
CA ARG A 32 -2.51 -7.20 -6.71
C ARG A 32 -3.10 -7.75 -5.43
N THR A 33 -2.23 -8.11 -4.51
CA THR A 33 -2.62 -8.61 -3.20
C THR A 33 -2.02 -7.71 -2.14
N VAL A 34 -2.86 -7.23 -1.23
CA VAL A 34 -2.41 -6.71 0.06
C VAL A 34 -2.47 -7.88 1.03
N HIS A 35 -1.31 -8.34 1.49
CA HIS A 35 -1.14 -9.54 2.30
C HIS A 35 -1.60 -9.29 3.73
N THR A 36 -1.13 -8.20 4.34
CA THR A 36 -1.46 -7.83 5.72
C THR A 36 -1.70 -6.32 5.83
N MET A 37 -2.50 -5.94 6.82
CA MET A 37 -2.78 -4.55 7.17
C MET A 37 -2.82 -4.41 8.68
N GLU A 38 -2.10 -3.42 9.20
CA GLU A 38 -2.20 -2.97 10.59
C GLU A 38 -2.47 -1.47 10.62
N MET A 39 -3.41 -1.03 11.46
CA MET A 39 -3.84 0.36 11.55
C MET A 39 -3.75 0.83 12.99
N LEU A 40 -2.93 1.86 13.22
CA LEU A 40 -2.72 2.45 14.53
C LEU A 40 -3.31 3.87 14.55
N PRO A 41 -4.41 4.12 15.26
CA PRO A 41 -5.00 5.45 15.34
C PRO A 41 -4.02 6.43 16.02
N MET A 42 -3.92 7.65 15.49
CA MET A 42 -3.09 8.71 16.07
C MET A 42 -3.95 9.83 16.66
N ASP A 43 -4.89 10.35 15.86
CA ASP A 43 -5.85 11.35 16.30
C ASP A 43 -7.19 11.19 15.56
N SER A 44 -8.06 12.19 15.68
CA SER A 44 -9.39 12.22 15.05
C SER A 44 -9.40 12.02 13.52
N HIS A 45 -8.35 12.40 12.81
CA HIS A 45 -8.28 12.41 11.34
C HIS A 45 -7.08 11.65 10.79
N HIS A 46 -6.15 11.23 11.64
CA HIS A 46 -4.92 10.55 11.22
C HIS A 46 -4.75 9.18 11.88
N PHE A 47 -4.18 8.25 11.13
CA PHE A 47 -3.74 6.95 11.59
C PHE A 47 -2.53 6.50 10.80
N LEU A 48 -1.68 5.67 11.41
CA LEU A 48 -0.59 5.00 10.74
C LEU A 48 -1.10 3.70 10.13
N LEU A 49 -0.74 3.44 8.88
CA LEU A 49 -1.06 2.22 8.15
C LEU A 49 0.21 1.46 7.81
N ARG A 50 0.38 0.25 8.36
CA ARG A 50 1.43 -0.69 7.95
C ARG A 50 0.84 -1.72 7.01
N LEU A 51 1.54 -1.97 5.90
CA LEU A 51 1.10 -2.85 4.82
C LEU A 51 2.22 -3.80 4.44
N GLU A 52 1.84 -5.05 4.17
CA GLU A 52 2.64 -5.98 3.37
C GLU A 52 1.88 -6.21 2.07
N THR A 53 2.55 -6.06 0.92
CA THR A 53 1.88 -6.13 -0.39
C THR A 53 2.71 -6.91 -1.40
N GLN A 54 2.02 -7.43 -2.41
CA GLN A 54 2.66 -8.01 -3.58
C GLN A 54 3.57 -6.98 -4.26
N ALA A 55 4.69 -7.44 -4.80
CA ALA A 55 5.61 -6.60 -5.57
C ALA A 55 4.90 -5.78 -6.68
N GLY A 56 5.26 -4.50 -6.79
CA GLY A 56 4.71 -3.59 -7.79
C GLY A 56 3.26 -3.16 -7.52
N THR A 57 2.80 -3.25 -6.27
CA THR A 57 1.56 -2.61 -5.81
C THR A 57 1.78 -1.10 -5.68
N TYR A 58 0.84 -0.31 -6.20
CA TYR A 58 0.88 1.14 -6.13
C TYR A 58 0.19 1.60 -4.85
N ILE A 59 0.97 1.85 -3.79
CA ILE A 59 0.46 2.08 -2.43
C ILE A 59 -0.37 3.36 -2.32
N LYS A 60 0.10 4.47 -2.89
CA LYS A 60 -0.65 5.74 -2.87
C LYS A 60 -2.04 5.55 -3.46
N GLU A 61 -2.08 4.94 -4.64
CA GLU A 61 -3.32 4.69 -5.36
C GLU A 61 -4.22 3.64 -4.70
N PHE A 62 -3.68 2.75 -3.87
CA PHE A 62 -4.50 1.90 -3.01
C PHE A 62 -5.16 2.70 -1.89
N VAL A 63 -4.46 3.68 -1.31
CA VAL A 63 -5.01 4.55 -0.25
C VAL A 63 -6.11 5.47 -0.78
N HIS A 64 -5.79 6.33 -1.75
CA HIS A 64 -6.70 7.36 -2.24
C HIS A 64 -7.59 6.92 -3.42
N GLY A 65 -7.45 5.66 -3.88
CA GLY A 65 -8.31 5.04 -4.89
C GLY A 65 -8.09 5.51 -6.35
N ASP A 66 -7.24 6.51 -6.59
CA ASP A 66 -6.93 7.06 -7.92
C ASP A 66 -8.20 7.37 -8.75
N PHE A 67 -9.18 8.07 -8.16
CA PHE A 67 -10.48 8.37 -8.79
C PHE A 67 -11.25 7.10 -9.23
N GLY A 68 -11.24 6.06 -8.39
CA GLY A 68 -11.91 4.78 -8.67
C GLY A 68 -11.14 3.87 -9.64
N ARG A 69 -9.83 4.08 -9.80
CA ARG A 69 -8.94 3.26 -10.64
C ARG A 69 -8.19 2.18 -9.85
N THR A 70 -8.29 2.18 -8.52
CA THR A 70 -7.93 1.04 -7.66
C THR A 70 -9.16 0.56 -6.89
N ARG A 71 -9.46 -0.73 -6.96
CA ARG A 71 -10.67 -1.31 -6.33
C ARG A 71 -10.43 -2.72 -5.77
N PRO A 72 -10.82 -2.98 -4.52
CA PRO A 72 -11.16 -1.98 -3.51
C PRO A 72 -9.94 -1.09 -3.17
N SER A 73 -10.20 0.18 -2.89
CA SER A 73 -9.26 1.12 -2.27
C SER A 73 -9.41 1.13 -0.74
N LEU A 74 -8.50 1.77 -0.02
CA LEU A 74 -8.60 1.87 1.44
C LEU A 74 -9.86 2.62 1.88
N ALA A 75 -10.26 3.68 1.16
CA ALA A 75 -11.52 4.38 1.41
C ALA A 75 -12.73 3.43 1.30
N ASP A 76 -12.75 2.55 0.28
CA ASP A 76 -13.79 1.52 0.13
C ASP A 76 -13.78 0.52 1.29
N LEU A 77 -12.58 0.11 1.75
CA LEU A 77 -12.43 -0.84 2.85
C LEU A 77 -12.87 -0.24 4.20
N LEU A 78 -12.67 1.06 4.39
CA LEU A 78 -13.10 1.82 5.57
C LEU A 78 -14.59 2.18 5.54
N GLY A 79 -15.26 2.02 4.40
CA GLY A 79 -16.67 2.38 4.24
C GLY A 79 -16.91 3.89 4.26
N VAL A 80 -15.92 4.68 3.84
CA VAL A 80 -16.03 6.13 3.76
C VAL A 80 -16.95 6.48 2.59
N ALA A 81 -18.22 6.80 2.90
CA ALA A 81 -19.20 7.19 1.89
C ALA A 81 -19.11 8.67 1.50
N ASN A 82 -18.68 9.52 2.45
CA ASN A 82 -18.50 10.96 2.27
C ASN A 82 -17.11 11.34 2.79
N GLY A 83 -16.36 12.12 2.01
CA GLY A 83 -14.98 12.52 2.32
C GLY A 83 -13.95 11.70 1.53
N GLU A 84 -12.68 11.98 1.80
CA GLU A 84 -11.54 11.37 1.11
C GLU A 84 -10.57 10.77 2.13
N VAL A 85 -9.87 9.72 1.71
CA VAL A 85 -8.73 9.18 2.46
C VAL A 85 -7.52 9.41 1.59
N ASP A 86 -6.55 10.18 2.08
CA ASP A 86 -5.33 10.47 1.36
C ASP A 86 -4.09 10.10 2.18
N ILE A 87 -2.95 10.04 1.49
CA ILE A 87 -1.66 9.69 2.06
C ILE A 87 -0.81 10.94 2.22
N LEU A 88 -0.39 11.21 3.45
CA LEU A 88 0.51 12.32 3.75
C LEU A 88 1.97 11.90 3.49
N ASP A 89 2.38 10.80 4.11
CA ASP A 89 3.74 10.28 4.04
C ASP A 89 3.74 8.77 3.69
N LEU A 90 4.82 8.32 3.06
CA LEU A 90 5.00 6.91 2.67
C LEU A 90 6.47 6.51 2.79
N ASP A 91 6.74 5.56 3.68
CA ASP A 91 8.03 4.92 3.83
C ASP A 91 7.98 3.44 3.44
N VAL A 92 9.12 2.92 2.97
CA VAL A 92 9.32 1.49 2.75
C VAL A 92 10.03 0.93 3.97
N ASP A 93 9.31 0.19 4.80
CA ASP A 93 9.84 -0.43 6.02
C ASP A 93 10.82 -1.57 5.71
N LYS A 94 10.43 -2.45 4.79
CA LYS A 94 11.22 -3.62 4.38
C LYS A 94 10.99 -3.95 2.91
N VAL A 95 12.04 -4.46 2.26
CA VAL A 95 11.95 -5.15 0.96
C VAL A 95 12.29 -6.61 1.21
N ASP A 96 11.32 -7.51 1.03
CA ASP A 96 11.51 -8.96 1.18
C ASP A 96 12.28 -9.52 -0.01
N TYR A 97 13.58 -9.23 -0.03
CA TYR A 97 14.52 -9.65 -1.06
C TYR A 97 15.85 -9.99 -0.41
N GLU A 98 16.22 -11.27 -0.42
CA GLU A 98 17.45 -11.77 0.19
C GLU A 98 18.64 -11.58 -0.76
N TRP A 99 19.03 -10.32 -0.99
CA TRP A 99 20.25 -10.00 -1.71
C TRP A 99 20.73 -8.56 -1.44
N PRO A 100 22.05 -8.32 -1.26
CA PRO A 100 23.12 -9.30 -1.23
C PRO A 100 22.97 -10.23 -0.03
N LEU A 101 23.50 -11.46 -0.14
CA LEU A 101 23.55 -12.37 0.99
C LEU A 101 24.26 -11.66 2.15
N VAL A 102 23.69 -11.77 3.35
CA VAL A 102 24.30 -11.21 4.56
C VAL A 102 25.69 -11.83 4.68
N LYS A 103 26.73 -11.00 4.66
CA LYS A 103 28.09 -11.48 4.90
C LYS A 103 28.17 -11.77 6.39
N ASP A 104 28.44 -13.03 6.76
CA ASP A 104 28.73 -13.42 8.15
C ASP A 104 29.99 -12.75 8.71
N THR A 105 30.75 -12.05 7.87
CA THR A 105 32.00 -11.41 8.25
C THR A 105 31.76 -9.95 8.64
N PRO A 106 32.19 -9.51 9.84
CA PRO A 106 32.12 -8.11 10.21
C PRO A 106 32.91 -7.26 9.20
N ILE A 107 32.36 -6.10 8.85
CA ILE A 107 33.02 -5.14 7.98
C ILE A 107 34.26 -4.61 8.72
N VAL A 108 35.43 -5.11 8.34
CA VAL A 108 36.71 -4.55 8.78
C VAL A 108 37.03 -3.38 7.86
N PHE A 109 36.81 -2.17 8.34
CA PHE A 109 37.38 -0.98 7.69
C PHE A 109 38.91 -1.05 7.86
N ARG A 110 39.63 -1.04 6.74
CA ARG A 110 41.09 -0.83 6.74
C ARG A 110 41.39 0.65 6.77
#